data_AF-A0A2V6P116-F1
#
_entry.id   AF-A0A2V6P116-F1
#
_cell.length_a   1.000
_cell.length_b   1.000
_cell.length_c   1.000
_cell.angle_alpha   90.00
_cell.angle_beta   90.00
_cell.angle_gamma   90.00
#
_symmetry.space_group_name_H-M   'P 1'
#
loop_
_entity.id
_entity.type
_entity.pdbx_description
1 polymer ?
#
loop_
_entity_poly.entity_id
_entity_poly.type
_entity_poly.pdbx_seq_one_letter_code
_entity_poly.pdbx_strand_id
1 'polypeptide(L)'
;FGIFYGKGLDLELRPGPAMTFNGKIFANGNIYIAASNSLQIDQSVRAAGNIYRKIKSEAADPNGPATPPQIADAQGTLQALNFDHDFKPGFTERWASPSDWAKAVMDKFGGQVQDSANGVEPLTPPVGPDLFNPNVANPDALAHQMIEIAKPSDSAALKDAKLFNQAGLRIIDRADGSPLEITDQNGNTVNLPKDAVTTTSFYDARDRKTANVIEVDVSKLKQLANSHGPLAIGILYVASKASPSSSTFPPVRLVKGSNLPKDGLTVASQNPVYIAGNYNTDNGTYPNRPPAAVLADAVTILSENWMLQNYDTKGAATFQSRPAADTTVNAAIATGPSSESTLNADNGKANNLVRLLEDWAGKTFAYSGSMVALWHSQQVNGPWKCCGSSSEYYYGPPNRVWGYDTLFDANPPPGTPSGIIMMKGSWSQS
;
A
#
# COMPACT_ATOMS: atom_id res chain seq x y z
N PHE A 1 4.26 1.90 -11.00
CA PHE A 1 3.79 3.17 -10.39
C PHE A 1 4.41 3.31 -9.01
N GLY A 2 4.73 4.54 -8.60
CA GLY A 2 5.12 4.83 -7.23
C GLY A 2 3.91 4.86 -6.29
N ILE A 3 2.81 5.49 -6.72
CA ILE A 3 1.52 5.45 -6.03
C ILE A 3 0.43 5.07 -7.03
N PHE A 4 -0.40 4.09 -6.68
CA PHE A 4 -1.55 3.68 -7.50
C PHE A 4 -2.79 3.47 -6.63
N TYR A 5 -3.91 4.11 -6.99
CA TYR A 5 -5.20 3.90 -6.35
C TYR A 5 -6.18 3.26 -7.34
N GLY A 6 -6.72 2.10 -6.96
CA GLY A 6 -7.69 1.32 -7.73
C GLY A 6 -9.07 1.97 -7.80
N LYS A 7 -9.98 1.34 -8.56
CA LYS A 7 -11.34 1.87 -8.69
C LYS A 7 -12.09 1.69 -7.37
N GLY A 8 -12.90 2.67 -6.99
CA GLY A 8 -13.63 2.68 -5.71
C GLY A 8 -12.89 3.41 -4.58
N LEU A 9 -11.68 3.92 -4.85
CA LEU A 9 -10.87 4.69 -3.92
C LEU A 9 -10.45 6.02 -4.56
N ASP A 10 -10.48 7.10 -3.77
CA ASP A 10 -9.87 8.37 -4.16
C ASP A 10 -8.47 8.51 -3.53
N LEU A 11 -7.54 9.09 -4.29
CA LEU A 11 -6.21 9.38 -3.78
C LEU A 11 -6.20 10.77 -3.14
N GLU A 12 -5.84 10.84 -1.85
CA GLU A 12 -5.50 12.09 -1.18
C GLU A 12 -4.00 12.13 -0.88
N LEU A 13 -3.36 13.28 -1.11
CA LEU A 13 -1.95 13.47 -0.80
C LEU A 13 -1.69 14.90 -0.30
N ARG A 14 -1.25 15.00 0.96
CA ARG A 14 -0.77 16.25 1.57
C ARG A 14 0.36 15.97 2.57
N PRO A 15 1.63 15.96 2.15
CA PRO A 15 2.73 15.80 3.10
C PRO A 15 2.77 17.00 4.06
N GLY A 16 3.07 16.72 5.33
CA GLY A 16 3.32 17.73 6.34
C GLY A 16 4.70 18.39 6.13
N PRO A 17 5.80 17.63 6.27
CA PRO A 17 7.15 18.06 5.90
C PRO A 17 7.33 18.24 4.38
N ALA A 18 8.47 18.81 3.99
CA ALA A 18 8.89 18.84 2.60
C ALA A 18 9.05 17.41 2.04
N MET A 19 8.52 17.17 0.84
CA MET A 19 8.57 15.87 0.16
C MET A 19 8.96 16.04 -1.30
N THR A 20 9.93 15.24 -1.75
CA THR A 20 10.25 15.04 -3.17
C THR A 20 9.96 13.57 -3.50
N PHE A 21 9.18 13.33 -4.54
CA PHE A 21 8.74 11.99 -4.92
C PHE A 21 9.12 11.67 -6.36
N ASN A 22 9.86 10.57 -6.54
CA ASN A 22 10.44 10.14 -7.80
C ASN A 22 9.57 9.14 -8.60
N GLY A 23 8.35 8.83 -8.13
CA GLY A 23 7.49 7.82 -8.74
C GLY A 23 6.28 8.39 -9.47
N LYS A 24 5.82 7.69 -10.52
CA LYS A 24 4.53 8.01 -11.18
C LYS A 24 3.36 7.81 -10.22
N ILE A 25 2.42 8.75 -10.20
CA ILE A 25 1.19 8.71 -9.41
C ILE A 25 0.00 8.50 -10.34
N PHE A 26 -0.84 7.52 -10.04
CA PHE A 26 -2.06 7.26 -10.79
C PHE A 26 -3.25 6.92 -9.88
N ALA A 27 -4.45 7.39 -10.22
CA ALA A 27 -5.69 6.95 -9.58
C ALA A 27 -6.78 6.62 -10.60
N ASN A 28 -7.48 5.50 -10.42
CA ASN A 28 -8.71 5.18 -11.17
C ASN A 28 -9.92 6.02 -10.71
N GLY A 29 -9.83 6.64 -9.53
CA GLY A 29 -10.74 7.65 -9.01
C GLY A 29 -10.19 9.07 -9.16
N ASN A 30 -10.59 9.97 -8.27
CA ASN A 30 -10.08 11.33 -8.23
C ASN A 30 -8.74 11.41 -7.49
N ILE A 31 -7.97 12.45 -7.78
CA ILE A 31 -6.79 12.85 -7.02
C ILE A 31 -7.10 14.18 -6.31
N TYR A 32 -6.84 14.21 -5.01
CA TYR A 32 -6.96 15.37 -4.13
C TYR A 32 -5.57 15.68 -3.57
N ILE A 33 -4.94 16.75 -4.06
CA ILE A 33 -3.52 17.01 -3.81
C ILE A 33 -3.27 18.41 -3.27
N ALA A 34 -2.47 18.48 -2.22
CA ALA A 34 -2.05 19.70 -1.55
C ALA A 34 -0.63 19.55 -0.98
N ALA A 35 -0.04 20.64 -0.51
CA ALA A 35 1.21 20.61 0.25
C ALA A 35 1.05 21.45 1.51
N SER A 36 1.51 20.96 2.66
CA SER A 36 1.60 21.80 3.87
C SER A 36 2.87 22.65 3.90
N ASN A 37 3.97 22.18 3.31
CA ASN A 37 5.21 22.93 3.16
C ASN A 37 5.68 22.91 1.71
N SER A 38 6.22 21.78 1.24
CA SER A 38 6.51 21.56 -0.19
C SER A 38 6.18 20.12 -0.58
N LEU A 39 5.75 19.95 -1.82
CA LEU A 39 5.57 18.67 -2.49
C LEU A 39 6.10 18.82 -3.91
N GLN A 40 7.17 18.12 -4.23
CA GLN A 40 7.76 18.03 -5.56
C GLN A 40 7.57 16.61 -6.09
N ILE A 41 7.11 16.49 -7.32
CA ILE A 41 6.89 15.21 -7.97
C ILE A 41 7.62 15.25 -9.31
N ASP A 42 8.60 14.38 -9.46
CA ASP A 42 9.51 14.40 -10.61
C ASP A 42 8.99 13.56 -11.79
N GLN A 43 7.77 13.02 -11.65
CA GLN A 43 7.11 12.10 -12.57
C GLN A 43 5.63 12.46 -12.75
N SER A 44 4.96 11.74 -13.65
CA SER A 44 3.56 12.02 -14.00
C SER A 44 2.58 11.84 -12.84
N VAL A 45 1.57 12.71 -12.78
CA VAL A 45 0.37 12.60 -11.93
C VAL A 45 -0.85 12.51 -12.83
N ARG A 46 -1.53 11.36 -12.85
CA ARG A 46 -2.68 11.15 -13.73
C ARG A 46 -3.88 10.53 -13.02
N ALA A 47 -5.08 10.92 -13.40
CA ALA A 47 -6.31 10.38 -12.83
C ALA A 47 -7.30 9.97 -13.93
N ALA A 48 -7.97 8.84 -13.79
CA ALA A 48 -9.15 8.54 -14.61
C ALA A 48 -10.39 9.32 -14.13
N GLY A 49 -10.38 9.76 -12.86
CA GLY A 49 -11.27 10.81 -12.36
C GLY A 49 -10.68 12.20 -12.59
N ASN A 50 -10.96 13.12 -11.67
CA ASN A 50 -10.53 14.51 -11.74
C ASN A 50 -9.38 14.80 -10.76
N ILE A 51 -8.57 15.81 -11.07
CA ILE A 51 -7.50 16.29 -10.18
C ILE A 51 -7.95 17.59 -9.51
N TYR A 52 -8.00 17.59 -8.18
CA TYR A 52 -8.39 18.74 -7.37
C TYR A 52 -7.27 19.22 -6.46
N ARG A 53 -7.20 20.55 -6.26
CA ARG A 53 -6.27 21.21 -5.36
C ARG A 53 -6.84 21.41 -3.96
N LYS A 54 -7.58 20.40 -3.48
CA LYS A 54 -8.17 20.35 -2.15
C LYS A 54 -8.02 18.98 -1.51
N ILE A 55 -8.54 18.87 -0.29
CA ILE A 55 -8.49 17.70 0.59
C ILE A 55 -9.91 17.44 1.10
N LYS A 56 -10.42 16.20 1.00
CA LYS A 56 -11.84 15.89 1.23
C LYS A 56 -12.28 16.16 2.67
N SER A 57 -11.35 16.03 3.63
CA SER A 57 -11.61 16.22 5.05
C SER A 57 -11.70 17.68 5.51
N GLU A 58 -11.45 18.65 4.62
CA GLU A 58 -11.33 20.07 4.96
C GLU A 58 -12.24 20.92 4.08
N ALA A 59 -12.80 22.00 4.65
CA ALA A 59 -13.78 22.85 3.96
C ALA A 59 -13.16 23.84 2.96
N ALA A 60 -11.85 24.11 3.03
CA ALA A 60 -11.24 25.10 2.16
C ALA A 60 -11.04 24.58 0.73
N ASP A 61 -11.15 25.50 -0.24
CA ASP A 61 -11.01 25.21 -1.66
C ASP A 61 -10.27 26.40 -2.30
N PRO A 62 -8.96 26.29 -2.57
CA PRO A 62 -8.09 25.12 -2.38
C PRO A 62 -7.68 24.87 -0.90
N ASN A 63 -7.37 23.62 -0.53
CA ASN A 63 -6.80 23.27 0.78
C ASN A 63 -5.26 23.39 0.76
N GLY A 64 -4.71 24.23 1.64
CA GLY A 64 -3.27 24.30 1.94
C GLY A 64 -2.63 25.68 1.70
N PRO A 65 -1.55 26.03 2.43
CA PRO A 65 -0.91 27.35 2.39
C PRO A 65 -0.41 27.74 1.00
N ALA A 66 0.03 28.99 0.84
CA ALA A 66 0.35 29.66 -0.42
C ALA A 66 1.27 28.91 -1.42
N THR A 67 1.94 27.81 -1.05
CA THR A 67 2.87 27.08 -1.92
C THR A 67 2.21 25.90 -2.65
N PRO A 68 1.99 25.99 -3.97
CA PRO A 68 1.43 24.90 -4.75
C PRO A 68 2.39 23.70 -4.84
N PRO A 69 1.91 22.42 -4.78
CA PRO A 69 2.63 21.28 -5.30
C PRO A 69 3.26 21.57 -6.66
N GLN A 70 4.49 21.10 -6.84
CA GLN A 70 5.26 21.24 -8.06
C GLN A 70 5.39 19.87 -8.73
N ILE A 71 5.09 19.81 -10.02
CA ILE A 71 5.16 18.58 -10.82
C ILE A 71 6.05 18.87 -12.02
N ALA A 72 6.98 17.97 -12.31
CA ALA A 72 7.84 18.09 -13.48
C ALA A 72 6.99 18.09 -14.76
N ASP A 73 7.31 18.97 -15.70
CA ASP A 73 6.79 18.94 -17.07
C ASP A 73 7.52 17.88 -17.94
N ALA A 74 7.16 17.80 -19.21
CA ALA A 74 7.77 16.85 -20.15
C ALA A 74 9.29 17.04 -20.33
N GLN A 75 9.83 18.20 -19.96
CA GLN A 75 11.25 18.51 -20.02
C GLN A 75 11.95 18.31 -18.66
N GLY A 76 11.23 17.88 -17.62
CA GLY A 76 11.76 17.68 -16.27
C GLY A 76 11.81 18.95 -15.43
N THR A 77 11.23 20.05 -15.87
CA THR A 77 11.21 21.31 -15.10
C THR A 77 10.02 21.32 -14.15
N LEU A 78 10.25 21.62 -12.88
CA LEU A 78 9.19 21.67 -11.87
C LEU A 78 8.24 22.86 -12.10
N GLN A 79 6.98 22.56 -12.39
CA GLN A 79 5.92 23.53 -12.62
C GLN A 79 4.92 23.51 -11.45
N ALA A 80 4.48 24.69 -11.01
CA ALA A 80 3.46 24.80 -9.96
C ALA A 80 2.06 24.38 -10.45
N LEU A 81 1.39 23.45 -9.74
CA LEU A 81 -0.01 23.06 -9.96
C LEU A 81 -0.99 24.09 -9.37
N ASN A 82 -0.91 25.36 -9.76
CA ASN A 82 -1.66 26.46 -9.14
C ASN A 82 -3.12 26.62 -9.64
N PHE A 83 -3.70 25.57 -10.19
CA PHE A 83 -5.07 25.46 -10.69
C PHE A 83 -5.47 23.99 -10.64
N ASP A 84 -6.75 23.69 -10.85
CA ASP A 84 -7.26 22.33 -10.83
C ASP A 84 -8.41 22.13 -11.83
N HIS A 85 -9.03 20.94 -11.81
CA HIS A 85 -10.09 20.57 -12.74
C HIS A 85 -11.23 21.60 -12.82
N ASP A 86 -11.55 22.25 -11.69
CA ASP A 86 -12.68 23.17 -11.60
C ASP A 86 -12.25 24.62 -11.86
N PHE A 87 -11.08 25.01 -11.34
CA PHE A 87 -10.70 26.41 -11.24
C PHE A 87 -9.43 26.76 -12.01
N LYS A 88 -9.45 27.95 -12.59
CA LYS A 88 -8.30 28.61 -13.23
C LYS A 88 -7.23 28.99 -12.20
N PRO A 89 -6.02 29.37 -12.65
CA PRO A 89 -5.00 29.93 -11.77
C PRO A 89 -5.54 31.05 -10.90
N GLY A 90 -5.37 30.92 -9.58
CA GLY A 90 -5.87 31.86 -8.58
C GLY A 90 -7.20 31.48 -7.92
N PHE A 91 -7.88 30.42 -8.37
CA PHE A 91 -9.07 29.85 -7.71
C PHE A 91 -10.27 30.81 -7.56
N THR A 92 -10.34 31.86 -8.37
CA THR A 92 -11.45 32.83 -8.36
C THR A 92 -12.47 32.58 -9.49
N GLU A 93 -12.04 31.94 -10.57
CA GLU A 93 -12.87 31.68 -11.75
C GLU A 93 -12.81 30.21 -12.12
N ARG A 94 -13.96 29.66 -12.56
CA ARG A 94 -14.04 28.31 -13.09
C ARG A 94 -13.66 28.27 -14.58
N TRP A 95 -13.18 27.12 -15.04
CA TRP A 95 -13.07 26.85 -16.47
C TRP A 95 -14.44 26.90 -17.13
N ALA A 96 -14.52 27.36 -18.38
CA ALA A 96 -15.79 27.37 -19.13
C ALA A 96 -16.20 25.96 -19.57
N SER A 97 -15.21 25.06 -19.74
CA SER A 97 -15.40 23.67 -20.13
C SER A 97 -14.26 22.79 -19.62
N PRO A 98 -14.46 21.47 -19.47
CA PRO A 98 -13.38 20.53 -19.19
C PRO A 98 -12.24 20.57 -20.23
N SER A 99 -12.54 20.90 -21.50
CA SER A 99 -11.53 21.05 -22.53
C SER A 99 -10.58 22.23 -22.31
N ASP A 100 -11.04 23.30 -21.63
CA ASP A 100 -10.16 24.43 -21.31
C ASP A 100 -9.14 24.04 -20.25
N TRP A 101 -9.57 23.30 -19.22
CA TRP A 101 -8.66 22.69 -18.24
C TRP A 101 -7.69 21.73 -18.93
N ALA A 102 -8.19 20.81 -19.77
CA ALA A 102 -7.39 19.82 -20.47
C ALA A 102 -6.28 20.47 -21.30
N LYS A 103 -6.58 21.59 -21.98
CA LYS A 103 -5.60 22.39 -22.70
C LYS A 103 -4.58 23.04 -21.75
N ALA A 104 -5.03 23.67 -20.68
CA ALA A 104 -4.16 24.36 -19.73
C ALA A 104 -3.14 23.42 -19.06
N VAL A 105 -3.54 22.20 -18.69
CA VAL A 105 -2.60 21.21 -18.13
C VAL A 105 -1.62 20.69 -19.18
N MET A 106 -2.06 20.49 -20.43
CA MET A 106 -1.17 20.07 -21.51
C MET A 106 -0.13 21.15 -21.83
N ASP A 107 -0.55 22.41 -21.92
CA ASP A 107 0.32 23.56 -22.21
C ASP A 107 1.37 23.74 -21.09
N LYS A 108 0.99 23.53 -19.82
CA LYS A 108 1.89 23.73 -18.69
C LYS A 108 2.78 22.54 -18.36
N PHE A 109 2.23 21.32 -18.41
CA PHE A 109 2.92 20.12 -17.91
C PHE A 109 3.35 19.16 -19.02
N GLY A 110 3.04 19.45 -20.29
CA GLY A 110 3.44 18.61 -21.42
C GLY A 110 2.93 17.16 -21.33
N GLY A 111 1.76 16.94 -20.71
CA GLY A 111 1.19 15.60 -20.50
C GLY A 111 1.67 14.86 -19.25
N GLN A 112 2.46 15.50 -18.38
CA GLN A 112 2.79 14.92 -17.06
C GLN A 112 1.63 15.00 -16.08
N VAL A 113 0.73 15.98 -16.24
CA VAL A 113 -0.53 16.10 -15.50
C VAL A 113 -1.68 15.91 -16.46
N GLN A 114 -2.53 14.91 -16.22
CA GLN A 114 -3.70 14.61 -17.05
C GLN A 114 -4.81 14.00 -16.21
N ASP A 115 -6.05 14.33 -16.52
CA ASP A 115 -7.21 13.71 -15.86
C ASP A 115 -8.28 13.25 -16.86
N SER A 116 -9.49 12.96 -16.38
CA SER A 116 -10.61 12.52 -17.23
C SER A 116 -10.87 13.43 -18.43
N ALA A 117 -10.67 14.75 -18.31
CA ALA A 117 -10.88 15.71 -19.39
C ALA A 117 -9.83 15.58 -20.50
N ASN A 118 -8.68 14.96 -20.20
CA ASN A 118 -7.64 14.60 -21.18
C ASN A 118 -7.85 13.20 -21.78
N GLY A 119 -8.94 12.51 -21.45
CA GLY A 119 -9.23 11.15 -21.93
C GLY A 119 -8.42 10.06 -21.21
N VAL A 120 -8.00 10.30 -19.96
CA VAL A 120 -7.37 9.27 -19.14
C VAL A 120 -8.43 8.26 -18.71
N GLU A 121 -8.23 7.00 -19.09
CA GLU A 121 -9.12 5.89 -18.73
C GLU A 121 -8.62 5.12 -17.50
N PRO A 122 -9.51 4.43 -16.75
CA PRO A 122 -9.09 3.56 -15.66
C PRO A 122 -8.12 2.47 -16.12
N LEU A 123 -7.09 2.22 -15.32
CA LEU A 123 -6.18 1.10 -15.52
C LEU A 123 -6.70 -0.12 -14.76
N THR A 124 -7.03 -1.17 -15.52
CA THR A 124 -7.46 -2.47 -14.99
C THR A 124 -6.29 -3.45 -15.10
N PRO A 125 -5.72 -3.94 -13.98
CA PRO A 125 -4.71 -4.99 -14.01
C PRO A 125 -5.23 -6.24 -14.75
N PRO A 126 -4.40 -6.91 -15.56
CA PRO A 126 -4.80 -8.05 -16.38
C PRO A 126 -4.86 -9.35 -15.56
N VAL A 127 -5.46 -9.32 -14.36
CA VAL A 127 -5.49 -10.46 -13.43
C VAL A 127 -6.91 -10.76 -13.05
N GLY A 128 -7.40 -11.91 -13.53
CA GLY A 128 -8.80 -12.33 -13.43
C GLY A 128 -9.72 -11.35 -14.18
N PRO A 129 -10.52 -11.80 -15.17
CA PRO A 129 -11.32 -10.89 -15.99
C PRO A 129 -12.26 -9.98 -15.19
N ASP A 130 -12.58 -10.33 -13.94
CA ASP A 130 -13.56 -9.61 -13.13
C ASP A 130 -12.99 -8.90 -11.88
N LEU A 131 -11.79 -9.26 -11.38
CA LEU A 131 -11.31 -8.76 -10.07
C LEU A 131 -11.22 -7.23 -10.00
N PHE A 132 -10.89 -6.60 -11.13
CA PHE A 132 -10.70 -5.16 -11.23
C PHE A 132 -11.70 -4.51 -12.18
N ASN A 133 -12.87 -5.12 -12.37
CA ASN A 133 -13.93 -4.58 -13.20
C ASN A 133 -14.38 -3.22 -12.64
N PRO A 134 -14.18 -2.10 -13.38
CA PRO A 134 -14.47 -0.78 -12.85
C PRO A 134 -15.96 -0.42 -12.85
N ASN A 135 -16.82 -1.26 -13.47
CA ASN A 135 -18.23 -0.98 -13.73
C ASN A 135 -19.18 -1.69 -12.74
N VAL A 136 -18.66 -2.28 -11.67
CA VAL A 136 -19.46 -2.86 -10.58
C VAL A 136 -19.67 -1.85 -9.45
N ALA A 137 -20.66 -2.10 -8.59
CA ALA A 137 -21.00 -1.16 -7.49
C ALA A 137 -19.89 -1.02 -6.43
N ASN A 138 -19.21 -2.12 -6.08
CA ASN A 138 -18.15 -2.16 -5.05
C ASN A 138 -16.87 -2.76 -5.66
N PRO A 139 -16.20 -2.05 -6.57
CA PRO A 139 -15.04 -2.57 -7.30
C PRO A 139 -13.84 -2.84 -6.39
N ASP A 140 -13.75 -2.10 -5.28
CA ASP A 140 -12.74 -2.24 -4.24
C ASP A 140 -12.93 -3.55 -3.43
N ALA A 141 -14.18 -3.88 -3.07
CA ALA A 141 -14.50 -5.15 -2.42
C ALA A 141 -14.29 -6.37 -3.34
N LEU A 142 -14.49 -6.17 -4.65
CA LEU A 142 -14.19 -7.18 -5.66
C LEU A 142 -12.67 -7.37 -5.81
N ALA A 143 -11.90 -6.29 -5.87
CA ALA A 143 -10.44 -6.34 -5.92
C ALA A 143 -9.82 -7.01 -4.68
N HIS A 144 -10.42 -6.81 -3.50
CA HIS A 144 -10.02 -7.48 -2.25
C HIS A 144 -10.04 -9.00 -2.37
N GLN A 145 -10.90 -9.59 -3.22
CA GLN A 145 -10.91 -11.03 -3.47
C GLN A 145 -9.56 -11.58 -3.94
N MET A 146 -8.66 -10.77 -4.51
CA MET A 146 -7.31 -11.21 -4.90
C MET A 146 -6.49 -11.77 -3.73
N ILE A 147 -6.67 -11.21 -2.53
CA ILE A 147 -5.96 -11.62 -1.31
C ILE A 147 -6.74 -12.62 -0.45
N GLU A 148 -7.97 -12.96 -0.83
CA GLU A 148 -8.83 -13.89 -0.08
C GLU A 148 -8.44 -15.36 -0.29
N ILE A 149 -8.68 -16.22 0.71
CA ILE A 149 -8.58 -17.67 0.53
C ILE A 149 -9.56 -18.11 -0.57
N ALA A 150 -9.14 -19.09 -1.39
CA ALA A 150 -10.00 -19.65 -2.42
C ALA A 150 -11.18 -20.42 -1.80
N LYS A 151 -12.39 -20.15 -2.32
CA LYS A 151 -13.64 -20.80 -1.90
C LYS A 151 -14.04 -21.86 -2.94
N PRO A 152 -14.74 -22.94 -2.54
CA PRO A 152 -15.24 -23.93 -3.49
C PRO A 152 -16.09 -23.32 -4.61
N SER A 153 -16.88 -22.29 -4.27
CA SER A 153 -17.77 -21.56 -5.17
C SER A 153 -17.07 -20.61 -6.16
N ASP A 154 -15.78 -20.34 -5.99
CA ASP A 154 -15.06 -19.45 -6.90
C ASP A 154 -14.94 -20.09 -8.30
N SER A 155 -15.10 -19.26 -9.34
CA SER A 155 -14.84 -19.66 -10.72
C SER A 155 -13.37 -20.06 -10.90
N ALA A 156 -13.06 -20.83 -11.95
CA ALA A 156 -11.68 -21.21 -12.25
C ALA A 156 -10.77 -19.99 -12.40
N ALA A 157 -11.20 -18.99 -13.17
CA ALA A 157 -10.43 -17.76 -13.37
C ALA A 157 -10.19 -16.96 -12.08
N LEU A 158 -11.17 -16.94 -11.16
CA LEU A 158 -10.99 -16.29 -9.86
C LEU A 158 -10.03 -17.09 -8.96
N LYS A 159 -10.11 -18.42 -8.97
CA LYS A 159 -9.17 -19.29 -8.25
C LYS A 159 -7.74 -19.04 -8.75
N ASP A 160 -7.52 -18.97 -10.05
CA ASP A 160 -6.18 -18.76 -10.62
C ASP A 160 -5.63 -17.37 -10.29
N ALA A 161 -6.50 -16.37 -10.17
CA ALA A 161 -6.12 -14.99 -9.85
C ALA A 161 -5.82 -14.75 -8.36
N LYS A 162 -6.28 -15.62 -7.45
CA LYS A 162 -6.05 -15.50 -6.01
C LYS A 162 -4.60 -15.82 -5.64
N LEU A 163 -3.97 -14.92 -4.88
CA LEU A 163 -2.60 -15.12 -4.39
C LEU A 163 -2.48 -16.37 -3.49
N PHE A 164 -3.57 -16.78 -2.84
CA PHE A 164 -3.64 -18.04 -2.12
C PHE A 164 -3.29 -19.27 -2.99
N ASN A 165 -3.76 -19.32 -4.25
CA ASN A 165 -3.48 -20.45 -5.14
C ASN A 165 -2.16 -20.30 -5.93
N GLN A 166 -1.67 -19.07 -6.07
CA GLN A 166 -0.36 -18.80 -6.65
C GLN A 166 0.79 -19.02 -5.65
N ALA A 167 0.48 -19.04 -4.35
CA ALA A 167 1.46 -19.20 -3.30
C ALA A 167 2.16 -20.56 -3.34
N GLY A 168 3.48 -20.52 -3.28
CA GLY A 168 4.30 -21.72 -3.18
C GLY A 168 4.30 -22.31 -1.77
N LEU A 169 4.17 -21.47 -0.75
CA LEU A 169 4.01 -21.86 0.66
C LEU A 169 2.78 -21.18 1.26
N ARG A 170 1.95 -21.97 1.93
CA ARG A 170 0.72 -21.52 2.61
C ARG A 170 0.78 -21.89 4.09
N ILE A 171 0.47 -20.94 4.96
CA ILE A 171 0.37 -21.11 6.41
C ILE A 171 -1.00 -20.62 6.84
N ILE A 172 -1.90 -21.53 7.19
CA ILE A 172 -3.29 -21.21 7.52
C ILE A 172 -3.60 -21.62 8.94
N ASP A 173 -3.93 -20.65 9.78
CA ASP A 173 -4.55 -20.89 11.08
C ASP A 173 -6.03 -21.20 10.89
N ARG A 174 -6.47 -22.34 11.44
CA ARG A 174 -7.85 -22.83 11.28
C ARG A 174 -8.71 -22.26 12.40
N ALA A 175 -9.95 -21.92 12.06
CA ALA A 175 -10.90 -21.34 13.02
C ALA A 175 -11.34 -22.31 14.14
N ASP A 176 -11.04 -23.61 14.00
CA ASP A 176 -11.44 -24.68 14.92
C ASP A 176 -10.42 -24.96 16.04
N GLY A 177 -9.31 -24.21 16.09
CA GLY A 177 -8.25 -24.39 17.08
C GLY A 177 -7.33 -25.59 16.81
N SER A 178 -7.45 -26.23 15.64
CA SER A 178 -6.50 -27.25 15.20
C SER A 178 -5.10 -26.65 14.91
N PRO A 179 -4.03 -27.47 14.88
CA PRO A 179 -2.69 -26.99 14.52
C PRO A 179 -2.67 -26.32 13.15
N LEU A 180 -1.77 -25.37 12.94
CA LEU A 180 -1.61 -24.65 11.67
C LEU A 180 -1.54 -25.61 10.46
N GLU A 181 -2.26 -25.29 9.41
CA GLU A 181 -2.15 -25.94 8.11
C GLU A 181 -0.98 -25.35 7.33
N ILE A 182 0.05 -26.15 7.09
CA ILE A 182 1.24 -25.71 6.38
C ILE A 182 1.41 -26.57 5.14
N THR A 183 1.20 -25.98 3.96
CA THR A 183 1.19 -26.71 2.69
C THR A 183 1.98 -26.01 1.59
N ASP A 184 2.50 -26.79 0.65
CA ASP A 184 2.99 -26.28 -0.62
C ASP A 184 1.83 -25.91 -1.56
N GLN A 185 2.12 -25.43 -2.78
CA GLN A 185 1.10 -25.11 -3.78
C GLN A 185 0.20 -26.31 -4.16
N ASN A 186 0.76 -27.52 -4.18
CA ASN A 186 0.06 -28.76 -4.53
C ASN A 186 -0.78 -29.33 -3.38
N GLY A 187 -0.68 -28.76 -2.18
CA GLY A 187 -1.41 -29.20 -0.99
C GLY A 187 -0.65 -30.22 -0.15
N ASN A 188 0.61 -30.52 -0.45
CA ASN A 188 1.43 -31.40 0.37
C ASN A 188 1.87 -30.69 1.64
N THR A 189 1.91 -31.39 2.76
CA THR A 189 2.38 -30.84 4.04
C THR A 189 3.86 -30.45 3.98
N VAL A 190 4.18 -29.26 4.50
CA VAL A 190 5.56 -28.75 4.60
C VAL A 190 5.97 -28.62 6.05
N ASN A 191 7.16 -29.15 6.38
CA ASN A 191 7.77 -28.96 7.70
C ASN A 191 8.55 -27.64 7.72
N LEU A 192 8.25 -26.77 8.69
CA LEU A 192 8.96 -25.52 8.88
C LEU A 192 10.13 -25.69 9.86
N PRO A 193 11.18 -24.85 9.75
CA PRO A 193 12.18 -24.73 10.81
C PRO A 193 11.52 -24.43 12.15
N LYS A 194 12.13 -24.93 13.23
CA LYS A 194 11.64 -24.71 14.59
C LYS A 194 11.46 -23.22 14.90
N ASP A 195 10.30 -22.88 15.46
CA ASP A 195 9.87 -21.53 15.83
C ASP A 195 9.96 -20.53 14.64
N ALA A 196 9.77 -21.02 13.41
CA ALA A 196 9.61 -20.15 12.23
C ALA A 196 8.22 -19.48 12.21
N VAL A 197 7.24 -20.12 12.82
CA VAL A 197 5.90 -19.59 13.03
C VAL A 197 5.51 -19.82 14.48
N THR A 198 5.05 -18.78 15.14
CA THR A 198 4.56 -18.80 16.52
C THR A 198 3.24 -18.03 16.59
N THR A 199 2.56 -18.08 17.72
CA THR A 199 1.39 -17.25 17.99
C THR A 199 1.63 -16.38 19.22
N THR A 200 1.11 -15.17 19.18
CA THR A 200 1.18 -14.19 20.29
C THR A 200 -0.04 -13.27 20.23
N SER A 201 -0.15 -12.29 21.12
CA SER A 201 -1.16 -11.26 21.01
C SER A 201 -0.70 -9.93 21.60
N PHE A 202 -1.30 -8.85 21.10
CA PHE A 202 -1.13 -7.51 21.66
C PHE A 202 -2.39 -6.66 21.43
N TYR A 203 -2.51 -5.56 22.15
CA TYR A 203 -3.61 -4.63 21.96
C TYR A 203 -3.29 -3.60 20.88
N ASP A 204 -4.10 -3.53 19.83
CA ASP A 204 -4.02 -2.50 18.80
C ASP A 204 -4.81 -1.27 19.26
N ALA A 205 -4.10 -0.15 19.48
CA ALA A 205 -4.70 1.09 19.97
C ALA A 205 -5.51 1.86 18.91
N ARG A 206 -5.30 1.61 17.60
CA ARG A 206 -6.09 2.23 16.53
C ARG A 206 -7.47 1.58 16.43
N ASP A 207 -7.50 0.25 16.38
CA ASP A 207 -8.74 -0.51 16.27
C ASP A 207 -9.40 -0.77 17.63
N ARG A 208 -8.65 -0.56 18.73
CA ARG A 208 -9.07 -0.79 20.11
C ARG A 208 -9.45 -2.25 20.39
N LYS A 209 -8.73 -3.17 19.76
CA LYS A 209 -8.97 -4.62 19.79
C LYS A 209 -7.68 -5.36 20.08
N THR A 210 -7.79 -6.57 20.60
CA THR A 210 -6.66 -7.49 20.73
C THR A 210 -6.38 -8.16 19.39
N ALA A 211 -5.18 -7.95 18.86
CA ALA A 211 -4.61 -8.67 17.74
C ALA A 211 -4.16 -10.07 18.20
N ASN A 212 -4.75 -11.13 17.67
CA ASN A 212 -4.31 -12.51 17.86
C ASN A 212 -3.37 -12.90 16.71
N VAL A 213 -2.07 -12.77 16.94
CA VAL A 213 -1.06 -12.68 15.89
C VAL A 213 -0.54 -14.06 15.52
N ILE A 214 -0.49 -14.35 14.22
CA ILE A 214 0.43 -15.35 13.65
C ILE A 214 1.76 -14.64 13.38
N GLU A 215 2.79 -14.94 14.16
CA GLU A 215 4.11 -14.35 14.02
C GLU A 215 4.99 -15.22 13.12
N VAL A 216 5.58 -14.60 12.10
CA VAL A 216 6.37 -15.26 11.06
C VAL A 216 7.80 -14.70 11.08
N ASP A 217 8.76 -15.56 11.43
CA ASP A 217 10.20 -15.24 11.35
C ASP A 217 10.68 -15.44 9.91
N VAL A 218 10.74 -14.34 9.17
CA VAL A 218 11.08 -14.33 7.73
C VAL A 218 12.49 -14.86 7.49
N SER A 219 13.42 -14.60 8.42
CA SER A 219 14.81 -15.07 8.32
C SER A 219 14.93 -16.59 8.32
N LYS A 220 14.02 -17.29 9.02
CA LYS A 220 13.98 -18.76 9.06
C LYS A 220 13.31 -19.33 7.81
N LEU A 221 12.25 -18.69 7.31
CA LEU A 221 11.56 -19.15 6.10
C LEU A 221 12.40 -18.99 4.84
N LYS A 222 13.36 -18.05 4.81
CA LYS A 222 14.29 -17.87 3.69
C LYS A 222 14.99 -19.18 3.27
N GLN A 223 15.25 -20.10 4.20
CA GLN A 223 15.90 -21.38 3.92
C GLN A 223 15.07 -22.30 2.99
N LEU A 224 13.76 -22.05 2.89
CA LEU A 224 12.82 -22.80 2.05
C LEU A 224 12.73 -22.26 0.61
N ALA A 225 13.44 -21.17 0.28
CA ALA A 225 13.47 -20.56 -1.04
C ALA A 225 14.56 -21.13 -1.97
N ASN A 226 14.94 -22.40 -1.78
CA ASN A 226 15.80 -23.11 -2.73
C ASN A 226 15.02 -23.52 -3.99
N SER A 227 15.70 -23.89 -5.07
CA SER A 227 15.10 -24.07 -6.41
C SER A 227 14.01 -25.15 -6.51
N HIS A 228 13.86 -26.01 -5.51
CA HIS A 228 12.80 -27.03 -5.41
C HIS A 228 11.97 -26.88 -4.14
N GLY A 229 12.19 -25.80 -3.38
CA GLY A 229 11.53 -25.55 -2.12
C GLY A 229 10.18 -24.88 -2.33
N PRO A 230 9.29 -24.93 -1.31
CA PRO A 230 7.96 -24.36 -1.43
C PRO A 230 7.99 -22.83 -1.64
N LEU A 231 9.07 -22.13 -1.28
CA LEU A 231 9.22 -20.70 -1.59
C LEU A 231 10.00 -20.40 -2.88
N ALA A 232 10.25 -21.38 -3.75
CA ALA A 232 10.89 -21.16 -5.04
C ALA A 232 10.10 -20.19 -5.95
N ILE A 233 8.76 -20.18 -5.83
CA ILE A 233 7.86 -19.27 -6.56
C ILE A 233 7.92 -17.84 -5.98
N GLY A 234 8.49 -17.66 -4.78
CA GLY A 234 8.62 -16.36 -4.14
C GLY A 234 7.32 -15.79 -3.59
N ILE A 235 6.23 -16.57 -3.49
CA ILE A 235 4.96 -16.13 -2.89
C ILE A 235 4.66 -16.95 -1.63
N LEU A 236 4.59 -16.24 -0.49
CA LEU A 236 4.17 -16.75 0.81
C LEU A 236 2.75 -16.26 1.11
N TYR A 237 1.82 -17.18 1.36
CA TYR A 237 0.49 -16.81 1.83
C TYR A 237 0.30 -17.22 3.29
N VAL A 238 -0.07 -16.26 4.14
CA VAL A 238 -0.33 -16.49 5.57
C VAL A 238 -1.69 -15.92 5.92
N ALA A 239 -2.53 -16.69 6.61
CA ALA A 239 -3.85 -16.20 7.02
C ALA A 239 -4.37 -16.95 8.24
N SER A 240 -5.27 -16.31 8.98
CA SER A 240 -6.19 -16.98 9.88
C SER A 240 -7.60 -16.97 9.29
N LYS A 241 -8.28 -18.11 9.45
CA LYS A 241 -9.70 -18.26 9.16
C LYS A 241 -10.59 -17.76 10.30
N ALA A 242 -10.03 -17.33 11.43
CA ALA A 242 -10.80 -16.73 12.50
C ALA A 242 -11.43 -15.40 12.04
N SER A 243 -12.70 -15.17 12.38
CA SER A 243 -13.38 -13.93 12.04
C SER A 243 -13.01 -12.82 13.02
N PRO A 244 -12.81 -11.57 12.56
CA PRO A 244 -12.72 -10.43 13.48
C PRO A 244 -14.02 -10.26 14.26
N SER A 245 -13.90 -9.82 15.52
CA SER A 245 -15.00 -9.53 16.42
C SER A 245 -15.00 -8.05 16.85
N SER A 246 -15.86 -7.69 17.80
CA SER A 246 -15.85 -6.37 18.42
C SER A 246 -14.60 -6.14 19.29
N SER A 247 -13.94 -7.19 19.78
CA SER A 247 -12.80 -7.10 20.70
C SER A 247 -11.51 -7.72 20.18
N THR A 248 -11.55 -8.49 19.09
CA THR A 248 -10.39 -9.21 18.55
C THR A 248 -10.34 -9.21 17.03
N PHE A 249 -9.15 -9.41 16.47
CA PHE A 249 -8.95 -9.74 15.06
C PHE A 249 -7.64 -10.53 14.89
N PRO A 250 -7.46 -11.33 13.81
CA PRO A 250 -6.29 -12.18 13.68
C PRO A 250 -5.32 -11.69 12.59
N PRO A 251 -4.32 -10.86 12.92
CA PRO A 251 -3.33 -10.44 11.93
C PRO A 251 -2.15 -11.41 11.79
N VAL A 252 -1.36 -11.16 10.76
CA VAL A 252 -0.03 -11.74 10.58
C VAL A 252 1.02 -10.70 10.97
N ARG A 253 2.09 -11.09 11.66
CA ARG A 253 3.24 -10.21 11.91
C ARG A 253 4.52 -10.81 11.34
N LEU A 254 5.17 -10.06 10.46
CA LEU A 254 6.48 -10.40 9.90
C LEU A 254 7.56 -9.82 10.80
N VAL A 255 8.46 -10.68 11.28
CA VAL A 255 9.62 -10.30 12.09
C VAL A 255 10.92 -10.72 11.39
N LYS A 256 12.01 -10.02 11.68
CA LYS A 256 13.35 -10.30 11.14
C LYS A 256 13.38 -10.41 9.61
N GLY A 257 12.69 -9.46 8.95
CA GLY A 257 12.55 -9.41 7.50
C GLY A 257 13.62 -8.59 6.78
N SER A 258 14.72 -8.23 7.44
CA SER A 258 15.78 -7.42 6.81
C SER A 258 16.41 -8.12 5.61
N ASN A 259 16.55 -9.45 5.65
CA ASN A 259 17.16 -10.25 4.60
C ASN A 259 16.15 -11.21 3.96
N LEU A 260 15.87 -11.03 2.68
CA LEU A 260 14.88 -11.82 1.94
C LEU A 260 15.52 -12.87 1.02
N PRO A 261 14.74 -13.86 0.52
CA PRO A 261 15.16 -14.74 -0.57
C PRO A 261 15.69 -13.98 -1.79
N LYS A 262 16.75 -14.49 -2.42
CA LYS A 262 17.45 -13.81 -3.54
C LYS A 262 16.58 -13.56 -4.77
N ASP A 263 15.58 -14.41 -5.01
CA ASP A 263 14.74 -14.36 -6.21
C ASP A 263 13.46 -13.53 -5.97
N GLY A 264 13.34 -12.90 -4.78
CA GLY A 264 12.18 -12.09 -4.40
C GLY A 264 11.28 -12.77 -3.38
N LEU A 265 10.45 -11.95 -2.72
CA LEU A 265 9.42 -12.45 -1.81
C LEU A 265 8.20 -11.53 -1.82
N THR A 266 7.05 -12.11 -2.11
CA THR A 266 5.73 -11.53 -1.90
C THR A 266 5.05 -12.24 -0.74
N VAL A 267 4.66 -11.48 0.28
CA VAL A 267 3.79 -11.97 1.35
C VAL A 267 2.36 -11.50 1.10
N ALA A 268 1.42 -12.43 1.02
CA ALA A 268 0.00 -12.15 0.82
C ALA A 268 -0.83 -12.67 1.99
N SER A 269 -1.88 -11.94 2.36
CA SER A 269 -2.75 -12.29 3.47
C SER A 269 -4.13 -11.63 3.31
N GLN A 270 -5.20 -12.40 3.45
CA GLN A 270 -6.55 -11.82 3.61
C GLN A 270 -6.71 -11.03 4.92
N ASN A 271 -5.81 -11.27 5.89
CA ASN A 271 -5.78 -10.60 7.18
C ASN A 271 -4.82 -9.41 7.19
N PRO A 272 -4.92 -8.49 8.17
CA PRO A 272 -3.97 -7.40 8.33
C PRO A 272 -2.55 -7.94 8.56
N VAL A 273 -1.54 -7.24 8.03
CA VAL A 273 -0.13 -7.58 8.20
C VAL A 273 0.60 -6.48 8.95
N TYR A 274 1.39 -6.87 9.95
CA TYR A 274 2.35 -6.01 10.63
C TYR A 274 3.75 -6.34 10.15
N ILE A 275 4.55 -5.33 9.81
CA ILE A 275 5.97 -5.49 9.54
C ILE A 275 6.72 -4.90 10.74
N ALA A 276 7.46 -5.74 11.46
CA ALA A 276 8.19 -5.33 12.65
C ALA A 276 9.71 -5.27 12.41
N GLY A 277 10.26 -4.06 12.49
CA GLY A 277 11.65 -3.72 12.23
C GLY A 277 11.94 -3.45 10.75
N ASN A 278 13.23 -3.38 10.43
CA ASN A 278 13.71 -3.18 9.07
C ASN A 278 13.29 -4.34 8.16
N TYR A 279 12.88 -4.01 6.93
CA TYR A 279 12.37 -5.00 5.97
C TYR A 279 13.00 -4.81 4.58
N ASN A 280 13.59 -5.88 4.05
CA ASN A 280 14.32 -5.91 2.78
C ASN A 280 15.42 -4.84 2.69
N THR A 281 16.24 -4.76 3.74
CA THR A 281 17.29 -3.74 3.91
C THR A 281 18.68 -4.31 3.80
N ASP A 282 18.83 -5.62 4.02
CA ASP A 282 20.12 -6.28 3.87
C ASP A 282 20.43 -6.43 2.39
N ASN A 283 21.65 -6.02 2.03
CA ASN A 283 22.32 -6.14 0.73
C ASN A 283 21.88 -5.15 -0.39
N GLY A 284 22.57 -4.01 -0.52
CA GLY A 284 22.88 -3.31 -1.80
C GLY A 284 21.76 -3.02 -2.82
N THR A 285 22.14 -2.89 -4.10
CA THR A 285 21.25 -2.79 -5.28
C THR A 285 20.95 -4.17 -5.85
N TYR A 286 19.92 -4.37 -6.68
CA TYR A 286 19.64 -5.68 -7.30
C TYR A 286 20.90 -6.32 -7.94
N PRO A 287 21.11 -7.66 -7.80
CA PRO A 287 20.24 -8.66 -7.19
C PRO A 287 20.36 -8.79 -5.66
N ASN A 288 21.19 -7.95 -5.04
CA ASN A 288 21.48 -8.01 -3.61
C ASN A 288 20.26 -7.60 -2.77
N ARG A 289 19.48 -6.61 -3.23
CA ARG A 289 18.16 -6.24 -2.69
C ARG A 289 17.08 -6.83 -3.60
N PRO A 290 16.50 -7.99 -3.24
CA PRO A 290 15.54 -8.68 -4.09
C PRO A 290 14.21 -7.92 -4.13
N PRO A 291 13.39 -8.10 -5.19
CA PRO A 291 12.10 -7.44 -5.27
C PRO A 291 11.14 -8.04 -4.24
N ALA A 292 10.46 -7.18 -3.48
CA ALA A 292 9.60 -7.60 -2.38
C ALA A 292 8.24 -6.94 -2.44
N ALA A 293 7.20 -7.67 -2.02
CA ALA A 293 5.87 -7.11 -1.83
C ALA A 293 5.17 -7.64 -0.57
N VAL A 294 4.28 -6.81 -0.02
CA VAL A 294 3.32 -7.21 1.02
C VAL A 294 1.93 -6.77 0.57
N LEU A 295 1.03 -7.74 0.39
CA LEU A 295 -0.36 -7.51 0.00
C LEU A 295 -1.28 -8.00 1.10
N ALA A 296 -2.01 -7.09 1.73
CA ALA A 296 -2.82 -7.41 2.90
C ALA A 296 -4.06 -6.52 3.03
N ASP A 297 -5.02 -6.97 3.83
CA ASP A 297 -6.21 -6.16 4.19
C ASP A 297 -5.83 -4.75 4.64
N ALA A 298 -4.84 -4.69 5.53
CA ALA A 298 -4.20 -3.48 6.02
C ALA A 298 -2.71 -3.78 6.32
N VAL A 299 -1.82 -2.79 6.15
CA VAL A 299 -0.41 -2.93 6.51
C VAL A 299 -0.01 -1.90 7.57
N THR A 300 0.54 -2.38 8.68
CA THR A 300 1.05 -1.57 9.79
C THR A 300 2.56 -1.76 9.92
N ILE A 301 3.29 -0.67 10.09
CA ILE A 301 4.74 -0.69 10.36
C ILE A 301 4.99 -0.49 11.86
N LEU A 302 5.79 -1.37 12.42
CA LEU A 302 6.32 -1.32 13.78
C LEU A 302 7.85 -1.26 13.67
N SER A 303 8.49 -0.45 14.49
CA SER A 303 9.93 -0.34 14.56
C SER A 303 10.55 -1.58 15.22
N GLU A 304 11.88 -1.69 15.15
CA GLU A 304 12.61 -2.76 15.85
C GLU A 304 12.42 -2.72 17.38
N ASN A 305 12.16 -1.53 17.95
CA ASN A 305 11.88 -1.38 19.38
C ASN A 305 10.63 -2.13 19.81
N TRP A 306 9.66 -2.34 18.92
CA TRP A 306 8.46 -3.11 19.25
C TRP A 306 8.82 -4.48 19.81
N MET A 307 9.76 -5.16 19.15
CA MET A 307 10.23 -6.48 19.56
C MET A 307 11.26 -6.37 20.69
N LEU A 308 12.26 -5.48 20.57
CA LEU A 308 13.37 -5.37 21.54
C LEU A 308 12.91 -4.92 22.93
N GLN A 309 11.84 -4.13 23.01
CA GLN A 309 11.31 -3.57 24.25
C GLN A 309 9.98 -4.22 24.69
N ASN A 310 9.59 -5.31 24.02
CA ASN A 310 8.38 -6.08 24.30
C ASN A 310 7.10 -5.21 24.36
N TYR A 311 6.88 -4.39 23.33
CA TYR A 311 5.73 -3.47 23.27
C TYR A 311 4.39 -4.16 23.08
N ASP A 312 4.36 -5.47 22.84
CA ASP A 312 3.13 -6.27 22.94
C ASP A 312 2.44 -6.06 24.28
N THR A 313 3.21 -5.95 25.38
CA THR A 313 2.71 -5.68 26.73
C THR A 313 2.23 -4.24 26.96
N LYS A 314 2.53 -3.33 26.02
CA LYS A 314 2.25 -1.89 26.12
C LYS A 314 1.22 -1.41 25.09
N GLY A 315 0.62 -2.31 24.32
CA GLY A 315 -0.34 -1.94 23.27
C GLY A 315 -1.49 -1.05 23.77
N ALA A 316 -2.00 -1.31 24.99
CA ALA A 316 -3.08 -0.56 25.62
C ALA A 316 -2.63 0.74 26.33
N ALA A 317 -1.32 0.95 26.50
CA ALA A 317 -0.78 2.17 27.08
C ALA A 317 -0.80 3.32 26.07
N THR A 318 -0.50 4.54 26.53
CA THR A 318 -0.34 5.69 25.63
C THR A 318 0.82 5.47 24.67
N PHE A 319 0.74 6.01 23.45
CA PHE A 319 1.74 5.73 22.41
C PHE A 319 3.15 6.20 22.76
N GLN A 320 3.30 7.22 23.62
CA GLN A 320 4.59 7.68 24.15
C GLN A 320 5.32 6.63 25.00
N SER A 321 4.62 5.60 25.48
CA SER A 321 5.24 4.44 26.16
C SER A 321 5.91 3.46 25.19
N ARG A 322 5.73 3.67 23.89
CA ARG A 322 6.27 2.87 22.78
C ARG A 322 7.11 3.76 21.85
N PRO A 323 8.24 4.34 22.31
CA PRO A 323 9.12 5.13 21.46
C PRO A 323 9.74 4.27 20.34
N ALA A 324 9.54 4.69 19.10
CA ALA A 324 10.04 3.99 17.92
C ALA A 324 11.56 4.14 17.76
N ALA A 325 12.12 3.32 16.88
CA ALA A 325 13.46 3.45 16.31
C ALA A 325 13.37 3.76 14.81
N ASP A 326 14.45 4.32 14.25
CA ASP A 326 14.53 4.56 12.80
C ASP A 326 14.33 3.24 12.05
N THR A 327 13.48 3.24 11.04
CA THR A 327 13.04 2.01 10.35
C THR A 327 13.02 2.23 8.85
N THR A 328 13.57 1.27 8.11
CA THR A 328 13.56 1.25 6.65
C THR A 328 12.79 0.04 6.12
N VAL A 329 11.88 0.28 5.17
CA VAL A 329 11.09 -0.76 4.49
C VAL A 329 11.23 -0.59 2.98
N ASN A 330 11.75 -1.61 2.30
CA ASN A 330 11.84 -1.66 0.84
C ASN A 330 10.93 -2.74 0.27
N ALA A 331 9.67 -2.41 -0.03
CA ALA A 331 8.71 -3.34 -0.61
C ALA A 331 7.59 -2.60 -1.32
N ALA A 332 7.01 -3.21 -2.35
CA ALA A 332 5.68 -2.81 -2.80
C ALA A 332 4.64 -3.18 -1.71
N ILE A 333 3.75 -2.26 -1.38
CA ILE A 333 2.69 -2.49 -0.40
C ILE A 333 1.35 -2.30 -1.10
N ALA A 334 0.55 -3.37 -1.19
CA ALA A 334 -0.84 -3.28 -1.60
C ALA A 334 -1.76 -3.43 -0.39
N THR A 335 -2.54 -2.40 -0.12
CA THR A 335 -3.34 -2.31 1.10
C THR A 335 -4.56 -1.38 0.91
N GLY A 336 -5.22 -1.00 2.00
CA GLY A 336 -6.42 -0.18 1.97
C GLY A 336 -6.58 0.77 3.15
N PRO A 337 -7.14 1.99 2.94
CA PRO A 337 -7.62 2.81 4.03
C PRO A 337 -8.82 2.15 4.73
N SER A 338 -9.14 2.58 5.96
CA SER A 338 -10.34 2.11 6.65
C SER A 338 -11.63 2.58 5.98
N SER A 339 -11.60 3.78 5.38
CA SER A 339 -12.72 4.43 4.72
C SER A 339 -12.23 5.57 3.81
N GLU A 340 -13.12 6.08 2.96
CA GLU A 340 -12.93 7.38 2.32
C GLU A 340 -12.97 8.52 3.33
N SER A 341 -12.21 9.59 3.07
CA SER A 341 -12.34 10.82 3.85
C SER A 341 -13.67 11.50 3.55
N THR A 342 -14.23 12.13 4.58
CA THR A 342 -15.40 13.01 4.49
C THR A 342 -15.11 14.29 5.25
N LEU A 343 -15.91 15.34 5.05
CA LEU A 343 -15.69 16.62 5.73
C LEU A 343 -15.57 16.41 7.25
N ASN A 344 -14.47 16.89 7.85
CA ASN A 344 -14.08 16.72 9.26
C ASN A 344 -13.69 15.28 9.69
N ALA A 345 -13.56 14.34 8.75
CA ALA A 345 -13.10 12.96 9.01
C ALA A 345 -12.07 12.52 7.96
N ASP A 346 -10.80 12.58 8.34
CA ASP A 346 -9.65 12.21 7.49
C ASP A 346 -9.36 10.71 7.57
N ASN A 347 -8.98 10.09 6.45
CA ASN A 347 -8.55 8.70 6.38
C ASN A 347 -7.02 8.52 6.50
N GLY A 348 -6.27 9.62 6.62
CA GLY A 348 -4.82 9.63 6.76
C GLY A 348 -4.07 9.81 5.44
N LYS A 349 -4.77 9.80 4.30
CA LYS A 349 -4.24 10.06 2.95
C LYS A 349 -3.20 9.02 2.54
N ALA A 350 -2.59 9.19 1.37
CA ALA A 350 -1.47 8.35 0.95
C ALA A 350 -0.32 8.37 1.96
N ASN A 351 -0.11 9.49 2.68
CA ASN A 351 0.93 9.67 3.71
C ASN A 351 0.82 8.73 4.92
N ASN A 352 -0.35 8.14 5.16
CA ASN A 352 -0.60 7.20 6.26
C ASN A 352 -1.43 6.00 5.78
N LEU A 353 -1.31 5.65 4.49
CA LEU A 353 -1.92 4.42 3.98
C LEU A 353 -1.32 3.21 4.71
N VAL A 354 0.01 3.20 4.89
CA VAL A 354 0.64 2.38 5.92
C VAL A 354 0.38 2.96 7.30
N ARG A 355 0.05 2.09 8.24
CA ARG A 355 -0.38 2.46 9.59
C ARG A 355 0.80 2.41 10.56
N LEU A 356 0.68 3.13 11.68
CA LEU A 356 1.71 3.22 12.73
C LEU A 356 1.04 3.15 14.11
N LEU A 357 1.74 2.63 15.13
CA LEU A 357 1.23 2.45 16.50
C LEU A 357 2.20 2.90 17.62
N GLU A 358 3.30 3.54 17.25
CA GLU A 358 4.40 3.93 18.14
C GLU A 358 4.58 5.44 18.17
N ASP A 359 5.37 5.94 19.12
CA ASP A 359 5.83 7.33 19.10
C ASP A 359 7.06 7.47 18.20
N TRP A 360 6.85 8.02 16.99
CA TRP A 360 7.91 8.27 16.03
C TRP A 360 8.48 9.70 16.11
N ALA A 361 8.20 10.45 17.17
CA ALA A 361 8.74 11.80 17.33
C ALA A 361 10.28 11.79 17.25
N GLY A 362 10.82 12.55 16.29
CA GLY A 362 12.27 12.63 16.03
C GLY A 362 12.87 11.37 15.38
N LYS A 363 12.05 10.43 14.91
CA LYS A 363 12.48 9.21 14.21
C LYS A 363 12.15 9.27 12.73
N THR A 364 12.92 8.53 11.93
CA THR A 364 12.77 8.45 10.49
C THR A 364 12.13 7.13 10.10
N PHE A 365 11.07 7.23 9.30
CA PHE A 365 10.54 6.09 8.55
C PHE A 365 10.91 6.26 7.08
N ALA A 366 11.86 5.45 6.62
CA ALA A 366 12.30 5.41 5.24
C ALA A 366 11.55 4.30 4.48
N TYR A 367 10.93 4.66 3.38
CA TYR A 367 10.16 3.74 2.54
C TYR A 367 10.57 3.89 1.09
N SER A 368 10.94 2.78 0.46
CA SER A 368 11.19 2.71 -0.99
C SER A 368 10.34 1.60 -1.58
N GLY A 369 9.34 1.93 -2.39
CA GLY A 369 8.48 0.93 -2.99
C GLY A 369 7.29 1.49 -3.77
N SER A 370 6.38 0.61 -4.16
CA SER A 370 5.09 0.97 -4.76
C SER A 370 4.01 0.98 -3.69
N MET A 371 3.39 2.14 -3.47
CA MET A 371 2.23 2.27 -2.58
C MET A 371 0.95 2.04 -3.40
N VAL A 372 0.23 0.96 -3.15
CA VAL A 372 -0.94 0.57 -3.95
C VAL A 372 -2.15 0.47 -3.03
N ALA A 373 -3.17 1.29 -3.26
CA ALA A 373 -4.46 1.19 -2.59
C ALA A 373 -5.46 0.52 -3.53
N LEU A 374 -5.87 -0.72 -3.27
CA LEU A 374 -6.75 -1.48 -4.18
C LEU A 374 -8.14 -1.75 -3.59
N TRP A 375 -8.26 -1.70 -2.27
CA TRP A 375 -9.49 -1.98 -1.53
C TRP A 375 -9.61 -1.07 -0.30
N HIS A 376 -10.79 -1.03 0.31
CA HIS A 376 -10.92 -0.66 1.72
C HIS A 376 -10.59 -1.87 2.61
N SER A 377 -9.98 -1.62 3.77
CA SER A 377 -9.75 -2.67 4.78
C SER A 377 -11.09 -3.18 5.34
N GLN A 378 -11.27 -4.49 5.34
CA GLN A 378 -12.48 -5.18 5.80
C GLN A 378 -12.37 -5.67 7.24
N GLN A 379 -11.16 -5.81 7.81
CA GLN A 379 -10.97 -6.34 9.17
C GLN A 379 -10.62 -5.27 10.21
N VAL A 380 -9.84 -4.27 9.82
CA VAL A 380 -9.33 -3.22 10.71
C VAL A 380 -9.76 -1.84 10.23
N ASN A 381 -10.94 -1.44 10.73
CA ASN A 381 -11.69 -0.27 10.30
C ASN A 381 -11.56 0.93 11.26
N GLY A 382 -10.66 0.87 12.25
CA GLY A 382 -10.38 1.97 13.17
C GLY A 382 -10.05 3.26 12.41
N PRO A 383 -10.69 4.40 12.77
CA PRO A 383 -10.52 5.64 12.04
C PRO A 383 -9.09 6.17 12.14
N TRP A 384 -8.66 6.91 11.12
CA TRP A 384 -7.41 7.63 11.23
C TRP A 384 -7.55 8.79 12.23
N LYS A 385 -6.64 8.85 13.20
CA LYS A 385 -6.57 9.94 14.18
C LYS A 385 -5.11 10.26 14.40
N CYS A 386 -4.72 11.48 14.09
CA CYS A 386 -3.37 11.93 14.40
C CYS A 386 -3.33 13.10 15.36
N CYS A 387 -2.24 13.03 16.13
CA CYS A 387 -1.46 14.14 16.61
C CYS A 387 -2.10 14.84 17.82
N GLY A 388 -2.01 14.18 18.98
CA GLY A 388 -2.27 14.82 20.27
C GLY A 388 -1.70 14.00 21.42
N SER A 389 -1.95 14.42 22.66
CA SER A 389 -1.36 13.84 23.88
C SER A 389 -2.31 12.97 24.69
N SER A 390 -3.55 12.74 24.23
CA SER A 390 -4.53 11.89 24.91
C SER A 390 -4.44 10.41 24.46
N SER A 391 -5.09 9.52 25.20
CA SER A 391 -5.25 8.10 24.86
C SER A 391 -6.11 7.84 23.62
N GLU A 392 -6.66 8.89 23.00
CA GLU A 392 -7.40 8.78 21.74
C GLU A 392 -6.49 8.65 20.52
N TYR A 393 -5.22 9.04 20.67
CA TYR A 393 -4.18 8.92 19.65
C TYR A 393 -3.32 7.69 19.90
N TYR A 394 -2.88 7.07 18.82
CA TYR A 394 -2.18 5.78 18.87
C TYR A 394 -0.77 5.83 18.28
N TYR A 395 -0.35 6.97 17.70
CA TYR A 395 1.00 7.16 17.19
C TYR A 395 1.42 8.63 17.17
N GLY A 396 2.73 8.86 17.23
CA GLY A 396 3.38 10.13 16.87
C GLY A 396 3.92 10.05 15.44
N PRO A 397 3.84 11.10 14.61
CA PRO A 397 4.25 11.00 13.20
C PRO A 397 5.79 10.98 13.03
N PRO A 398 6.33 10.14 12.12
CA PRO A 398 7.76 10.11 11.79
C PRO A 398 8.15 11.24 10.82
N ASN A 399 9.45 11.48 10.71
CA ASN A 399 10.06 12.05 9.51
C ASN A 399 9.95 11.01 8.39
N ARG A 400 9.16 11.30 7.34
CA ARG A 400 8.93 10.38 6.22
C ARG A 400 9.94 10.63 5.12
N VAL A 401 10.70 9.60 4.76
CA VAL A 401 11.58 9.61 3.58
C VAL A 401 11.03 8.59 2.60
N TRP A 402 10.23 9.05 1.63
CA TRP A 402 9.46 8.19 0.75
C TRP A 402 9.94 8.28 -0.68
N GLY A 403 10.15 7.12 -1.31
CA GLY A 403 10.52 7.01 -2.70
C GLY A 403 9.86 5.82 -3.37
N TYR A 404 9.79 5.89 -4.69
CA TYR A 404 9.53 4.73 -5.53
C TYR A 404 10.81 3.94 -5.75
N ASP A 405 10.70 2.62 -5.58
CA ASP A 405 11.78 1.70 -5.92
C ASP A 405 11.80 1.43 -7.43
N THR A 406 12.74 2.06 -8.14
CA THR A 406 12.91 1.89 -9.59
C THR A 406 13.33 0.47 -9.98
N LEU A 407 13.70 -0.39 -9.02
CA LEU A 407 13.88 -1.82 -9.25
C LEU A 407 12.66 -2.44 -9.93
N PHE A 408 11.45 -1.99 -9.57
CA PHE A 408 10.20 -2.58 -10.04
C PHE A 408 9.90 -2.29 -11.51
N ASP A 409 10.61 -1.36 -12.15
CA ASP A 409 10.50 -1.13 -13.59
C ASP A 409 11.10 -2.28 -14.41
N ALA A 410 12.10 -2.99 -13.85
CA ALA A 410 12.78 -4.10 -14.50
C ALA A 410 12.52 -5.46 -13.84
N ASN A 411 12.38 -5.48 -12.51
CA ASN A 411 12.23 -6.69 -11.70
C ASN A 411 11.07 -6.48 -10.71
N PRO A 412 9.82 -6.66 -11.13
CA PRO A 412 8.69 -6.58 -10.22
C PRO A 412 8.70 -7.74 -9.21
N PRO A 413 8.10 -7.57 -8.02
CA PRO A 413 7.97 -8.66 -7.04
C PRO A 413 7.25 -9.89 -7.59
N PRO A 414 7.52 -11.11 -7.07
CA PRO A 414 6.83 -12.32 -7.49
C PRO A 414 5.31 -12.20 -7.41
N GLY A 415 4.58 -12.70 -8.40
CA GLY A 415 3.12 -12.59 -8.45
C GLY A 415 2.58 -11.20 -8.85
N THR A 416 3.44 -10.25 -9.24
CA THR A 416 2.98 -8.96 -9.76
C THR A 416 2.18 -9.17 -11.06
N PRO A 417 0.95 -8.63 -11.16
CA PRO A 417 0.19 -8.60 -12.40
C PRO A 417 1.02 -8.04 -13.56
N SER A 418 1.17 -8.80 -14.64
CA SER A 418 1.81 -8.31 -15.87
C SER A 418 0.94 -8.62 -17.08
N GLY A 419 0.96 -7.73 -18.06
CA GLY A 419 0.22 -7.87 -19.32
C GLY A 419 1.09 -7.45 -20.49
N ILE A 420 0.78 -7.99 -21.66
CA ILE A 420 1.46 -7.63 -22.91
C ILE A 420 0.54 -6.74 -23.71
N ILE A 421 0.99 -5.52 -24.04
CA ILE A 421 0.32 -4.68 -25.02
C ILE A 421 0.86 -5.06 -26.39
N MET A 422 0.02 -5.65 -27.23
CA MET A 422 0.36 -5.90 -28.63
C MET A 422 0.01 -4.65 -29.45
N MET A 423 1.02 -3.96 -29.97
CA MET A 423 0.83 -2.87 -30.91
C MET A 423 0.96 -3.40 -32.34
N LYS A 424 -0.09 -3.23 -33.15
CA LYS A 424 -0.07 -3.61 -34.57
C LYS A 424 0.65 -2.52 -35.37
N GLY A 425 1.82 -2.85 -35.91
CA GLY A 425 2.58 -1.98 -36.81
C GLY A 425 2.35 -2.30 -38.29
N SER A 426 2.69 -1.35 -39.17
CA SER A 426 2.75 -1.59 -40.63
C SER A 426 3.95 -2.47 -40.98
N TRP A 427 3.85 -3.26 -42.05
CA TRP A 427 4.99 -3.96 -42.62
C TRP A 427 6.08 -2.95 -43.04
N SER A 428 7.31 -3.12 -42.55
CA SER A 428 8.49 -2.43 -43.06
C SER A 428 9.58 -3.44 -43.35
N GLN A 429 10.29 -3.26 -44.47
CA GLN A 429 11.52 -3.98 -44.75
C GLN A 429 12.67 -3.27 -44.01
N SER A 430 13.50 -4.04 -43.30
CA SER A 430 14.67 -3.52 -42.57
C SER A 430 15.81 -3.17 -43.50
#